data_AF-A0A6B3P160-F1
#
_entry.id   AF-A0A6B3P160-F1
#
_cell.length_a   1.000
_cell.length_b   1.000
_cell.length_c   1.000
_cell.angle_alpha   90.00
_cell.angle_beta   90.00
_cell.angle_gamma   90.00
#
_symmetry.space_group_name_H-M   'P 1'
#
loop_
_entity.id
_entity.type
_entity.pdbx_description
1 polymer ?
#
loop_
_entity_poly.entity_id
_entity_poly.type
_entity_poly.pdbx_seq_one_letter_code
_entity_poly.pdbx_strand_id
1 'polypeptide(L)'
;MTNLFKNSKALLTLVSVSSVITTASVAQALTLKVEVENLGLDGGVALTPVWVGFHDGSFDSYNGGLPSEKGLERIAEDGNTMPISIDFLANKTYVQGGMSGVFDSTQVGTRVDGAIGGGPITAETMAMSTFDVTPDESNRWFSYVSMVLPSNDYYVANGNPFAWDLMDLFTGNQSQISFNIGLPGTVNDAGTEVNNFSTSAGNGLFPELPAGQGGQNQGADENGVNANVADPYANFLNRPTNFDTAFADLDFNDTTLYPNGIASITISVESQSVPESSTTVGLMAMVGLFVFGGLRRRNHHFN
;
A
#
# COMPACT_ATOMS: atom_id res chain seq x y z
N MET A 1 -92.62 19.00 -4.87
CA MET A 1 -91.94 20.07 -5.61
C MET A 1 -90.43 19.88 -5.44
N THR A 2 -89.71 19.82 -6.58
CA THR A 2 -88.26 20.02 -6.81
C THR A 2 -87.27 19.10 -6.06
N ASN A 3 -86.66 18.07 -6.69
CA ASN A 3 -85.43 18.08 -7.54
C ASN A 3 -84.20 18.66 -6.81
N LEU A 4 -82.98 18.12 -6.84
CA LEU A 4 -82.26 17.39 -7.90
C LEU A 4 -80.95 16.78 -7.34
N PHE A 5 -80.53 15.63 -7.83
CA PHE A 5 -79.16 15.09 -7.70
C PHE A 5 -78.10 16.02 -8.35
N LYS A 6 -76.87 16.07 -7.80
CA LYS A 6 -75.57 15.75 -8.48
C LYS A 6 -74.35 16.53 -7.94
N ASN A 7 -73.23 15.79 -7.88
CA ASN A 7 -71.82 16.22 -7.90
C ASN A 7 -71.25 16.75 -6.58
N SER A 8 -70.00 16.54 -6.19
CA SER A 8 -68.87 15.70 -6.60
C SER A 8 -67.72 16.08 -5.64
N LYS A 9 -66.79 15.16 -5.42
CA LYS A 9 -65.43 15.33 -4.84
C LYS A 9 -65.26 14.91 -3.39
N ALA A 10 -64.80 13.68 -3.27
CA ALA A 10 -63.99 13.17 -2.19
C ALA A 10 -62.80 14.10 -1.91
N LEU A 11 -62.45 14.26 -0.63
CA LEU A 11 -61.11 14.68 -0.23
C LEU A 11 -60.68 13.77 0.93
N LEU A 12 -60.15 12.60 0.57
CA LEU A 12 -59.36 11.77 1.47
C LEU A 12 -57.94 12.36 1.44
N THR A 13 -57.59 13.19 2.42
CA THR A 13 -56.21 13.65 2.58
C THR A 13 -55.44 12.58 3.34
N LEU A 14 -54.87 11.61 2.60
CA LEU A 14 -53.89 10.67 3.13
C LEU A 14 -52.51 11.34 3.01
N VAL A 15 -51.99 11.88 4.11
CA VAL A 15 -50.60 12.36 4.18
C VAL A 15 -49.70 11.12 4.27
N SER A 16 -49.15 10.67 3.14
CA SER A 16 -48.07 9.70 3.13
C SER A 16 -46.76 10.42 3.46
N VAL A 17 -46.30 10.32 4.71
CA VAL A 17 -44.93 10.69 5.08
C VAL A 17 -44.00 9.58 4.57
N SER A 18 -43.46 9.74 3.37
CA SER A 18 -42.37 8.90 2.89
C SER A 18 -41.10 9.30 3.64
N SER A 19 -40.80 8.58 4.72
CA SER A 19 -39.49 8.69 5.39
C SER A 19 -38.46 7.98 4.52
N VAL A 20 -37.67 8.74 3.77
CA VAL A 20 -36.46 8.20 3.11
C VAL A 20 -35.44 7.97 4.22
N ILE A 21 -35.34 6.72 4.67
CA ILE A 21 -34.21 6.29 5.50
C ILE A 21 -33.03 6.18 4.53
N THR A 22 -32.19 7.22 4.46
CA THR A 22 -30.87 7.11 3.86
C THR A 22 -30.03 6.25 4.80
N THR A 23 -29.96 4.95 4.54
CA THR A 23 -28.92 4.11 5.14
C THR A 23 -27.59 4.62 4.58
N ALA A 24 -26.77 5.27 5.40
CA ALA A 24 -25.37 5.49 5.06
C ALA A 24 -24.77 4.10 4.83
N SER A 25 -24.35 3.80 3.60
CA SER A 25 -23.52 2.63 3.35
C SER A 25 -22.21 2.89 4.07
N VAL A 26 -21.99 2.23 5.22
CA VAL A 26 -20.64 2.07 5.74
C VAL A 26 -19.88 1.34 4.64
N ALA A 27 -18.89 2.01 4.04
CA ALA A 27 -18.00 1.36 3.09
C ALA A 27 -17.39 0.16 3.82
N GLN A 28 -17.64 -1.04 3.29
CA GLN A 28 -17.00 -2.23 3.83
C GLN A 28 -15.52 -2.16 3.52
N ALA A 29 -14.68 -2.58 4.46
CA ALA A 29 -13.26 -2.70 4.21
C ALA A 29 -13.03 -3.64 3.01
N LEU A 30 -12.16 -3.23 2.10
CA LEU A 30 -11.70 -4.02 0.98
C LEU A 30 -10.35 -4.62 1.35
N THR A 31 -10.24 -5.94 1.28
CA THR A 31 -8.96 -6.63 1.52
C THR A 31 -8.15 -6.62 0.23
N LEU A 32 -7.00 -5.96 0.27
CA LEU A 32 -6.01 -5.93 -0.81
C LEU A 32 -4.85 -6.84 -0.48
N LYS A 33 -4.43 -7.67 -1.43
CA LYS A 33 -3.15 -8.38 -1.39
C LYS A 33 -2.10 -7.55 -2.12
N VAL A 34 -1.02 -7.21 -1.43
CA VAL A 34 0.18 -6.62 -2.04
C VAL A 34 1.28 -7.67 -2.08
N GLU A 35 1.84 -7.87 -3.25
CA GLU A 35 2.90 -8.82 -3.55
C GLU A 35 4.08 -8.07 -4.14
N VAL A 36 5.28 -8.38 -3.66
CA VAL A 36 6.55 -7.83 -4.15
C VAL A 36 7.40 -8.99 -4.62
N GLU A 37 7.76 -8.99 -5.90
CA GLU A 37 8.64 -9.96 -6.52
C GLU A 37 9.94 -9.28 -6.93
N ASN A 38 11.08 -9.78 -6.44
CA ASN A 38 12.39 -9.32 -6.88
C ASN A 38 12.72 -9.99 -8.24
N LEU A 39 12.94 -9.15 -9.25
CA LEU A 39 13.17 -9.53 -10.65
C LEU A 39 14.66 -9.67 -10.98
N GLY A 40 15.56 -9.35 -10.03
CA GLY A 40 16.99 -9.56 -10.17
C GLY A 40 17.33 -11.04 -10.37
N LEU A 41 18.40 -11.31 -11.11
CA LEU A 41 18.97 -12.65 -11.28
C LEU A 41 19.74 -13.08 -10.03
N ASP A 42 20.00 -14.38 -9.87
CA ASP A 42 20.89 -14.88 -8.80
C ASP A 42 22.19 -14.06 -8.70
N GLY A 43 22.53 -13.63 -7.48
CA GLY A 43 23.64 -12.70 -7.22
C GLY A 43 23.29 -11.19 -7.33
N GLY A 44 22.09 -10.84 -7.80
CA GLY A 44 21.60 -9.47 -7.88
C GLY A 44 21.17 -8.88 -6.54
N VAL A 45 20.79 -7.59 -6.56
CA VAL A 45 20.43 -6.86 -5.34
C VAL A 45 19.21 -7.45 -4.63
N ALA A 46 19.15 -7.26 -3.32
CA ALA A 46 17.99 -7.61 -2.49
C ALA A 46 17.24 -6.35 -2.04
N LEU A 47 15.98 -6.51 -1.63
CA LEU A 47 15.22 -5.46 -0.96
C LEU A 47 15.05 -5.83 0.52
N THR A 48 15.16 -4.87 1.43
CA THR A 48 14.67 -5.06 2.82
C THR A 48 13.15 -5.29 2.82
N PRO A 49 12.50 -5.58 3.97
CA PRO A 49 11.04 -5.52 4.03
C PRO A 49 10.53 -4.21 3.42
N VAL A 50 9.59 -4.31 2.48
CA VAL A 50 9.07 -3.15 1.76
C VAL A 50 7.98 -2.51 2.60
N TRP A 51 8.21 -1.30 3.09
CA TRP A 51 7.14 -0.51 3.69
C TRP A 51 6.15 -0.10 2.62
N VAL A 52 4.86 -0.20 2.91
CA VAL A 52 3.76 0.26 2.05
C VAL A 52 2.74 1.05 2.86
N GLY A 53 2.12 2.04 2.23
CA GLY A 53 1.11 2.89 2.85
C GLY A 53 -0.02 3.26 1.90
N PHE A 54 -1.24 3.29 2.44
CA PHE A 54 -2.48 3.66 1.76
C PHE A 54 -3.01 4.97 2.36
N HIS A 55 -3.16 6.01 1.52
CA HIS A 55 -3.45 7.37 1.97
C HIS A 55 -4.26 8.17 0.93
N ASP A 56 -4.59 9.41 1.26
CA ASP A 56 -5.38 10.32 0.40
C ASP A 56 -4.51 11.20 -0.53
N GLY A 57 -3.24 10.86 -0.67
CA GLY A 57 -2.25 11.63 -1.44
C GLY A 57 -1.55 12.73 -0.63
N SER A 58 -1.87 12.92 0.66
CA SER A 58 -1.23 13.93 1.52
C SER A 58 0.12 13.52 2.13
N PHE A 59 0.56 12.26 1.94
CA PHE A 59 1.85 11.78 2.43
C PHE A 59 2.89 11.80 1.31
N ASP A 60 3.81 12.76 1.37
CA ASP A 60 4.99 12.81 0.52
C ASP A 60 6.20 12.33 1.33
N SER A 61 6.80 11.21 0.90
CA SER A 61 7.90 10.54 1.61
C SER A 61 9.26 11.18 1.34
N TYR A 62 9.47 11.78 0.17
CA TYR A 62 10.70 12.50 -0.17
C TYR A 62 10.55 13.30 -1.48
N ASN A 63 11.43 14.29 -1.66
CA ASN A 63 11.70 14.87 -2.96
C ASN A 63 13.21 14.93 -3.22
N GLY A 64 13.60 14.65 -4.46
CA GLY A 64 15.00 14.74 -4.89
C GLY A 64 15.57 16.14 -4.66
N GLY A 65 16.81 16.21 -4.19
CA GLY A 65 17.49 17.46 -3.83
C GLY A 65 17.13 18.01 -2.46
N LEU A 66 16.27 17.34 -1.68
CA LEU A 66 16.00 17.65 -0.28
C LEU A 66 16.64 16.61 0.65
N PRO A 67 17.02 16.99 1.89
CA PRO A 67 17.50 16.03 2.90
C PRO A 67 16.45 14.97 3.23
N SER A 68 16.91 13.77 3.61
CA SER A 68 16.03 12.69 4.09
C SER A 68 15.52 12.97 5.48
N GLU A 69 14.23 12.71 5.72
CA GLU A 69 13.66 12.70 7.06
C GLU A 69 13.88 11.36 7.74
N LYS A 70 13.91 11.36 9.08
CA LYS A 70 14.30 10.19 9.88
C LYS A 70 13.55 8.91 9.54
N GLY A 71 12.28 8.98 9.14
CA GLY A 71 11.55 7.76 8.75
C GLY A 71 12.10 7.10 7.49
N LEU A 72 12.50 7.90 6.50
CA LEU A 72 13.11 7.41 5.28
C LEU A 72 14.56 6.96 5.54
N GLU A 73 15.35 7.78 6.24
CA GLU A 73 16.73 7.46 6.66
C GLU A 73 16.81 6.07 7.29
N ARG A 74 15.90 5.76 8.23
CA ARG A 74 15.90 4.48 8.94
C ARG A 74 15.54 3.28 8.06
N ILE A 75 14.77 3.49 7.01
CA ILE A 75 14.58 2.44 6.00
C ILE A 75 15.83 2.33 5.17
N ALA A 76 16.34 3.43 4.62
CA ALA A 76 17.48 3.46 3.72
C ALA A 76 18.73 2.83 4.34
N GLU A 77 18.99 3.04 5.63
CA GLU A 77 20.20 2.54 6.32
C GLU A 77 20.06 1.13 6.92
N ASP A 78 18.87 0.81 7.43
CA ASP A 78 18.68 -0.35 8.30
C ASP A 78 17.54 -1.28 7.84
N GLY A 79 16.77 -0.89 6.83
CA GLY A 79 15.49 -1.54 6.50
C GLY A 79 14.43 -1.41 7.60
N ASN A 80 14.59 -0.47 8.53
CA ASN A 80 13.71 -0.31 9.68
C ASN A 80 12.50 0.56 9.34
N THR A 81 11.35 -0.08 9.11
CA THR A 81 10.09 0.57 8.71
C THR A 81 9.34 1.24 9.86
N MET A 82 9.68 0.94 11.12
CA MET A 82 8.90 1.41 12.27
C MET A 82 8.82 2.94 12.37
N PRO A 83 9.90 3.73 12.15
CA PRO A 83 9.83 5.18 12.27
C PRO A 83 8.91 5.83 11.21
N ILE A 84 8.96 5.38 9.95
CA ILE A 84 8.03 5.89 8.93
C ILE A 84 6.58 5.51 9.24
N SER A 85 6.32 4.30 9.76
CA SER A 85 4.98 3.87 10.16
C SER A 85 4.41 4.75 11.27
N ILE A 86 5.23 5.10 12.27
CA ILE A 86 4.82 5.98 13.38
C ILE A 86 4.37 7.35 12.85
N ASP A 87 5.19 7.98 12.02
CA ASP A 87 4.88 9.31 11.47
C ASP A 87 3.72 9.25 10.48
N PHE A 88 3.68 8.22 9.63
CA PHE A 88 2.60 8.00 8.67
C PHE A 88 1.25 7.87 9.38
N LEU A 89 1.13 7.00 10.39
CA LEU A 89 -0.10 6.80 11.17
C LEU A 89 -0.46 7.99 12.07
N ALA A 90 0.52 8.82 12.41
CA ALA A 90 0.32 10.09 13.10
C ALA A 90 -0.10 11.24 12.14
N ASN A 91 -0.49 10.91 10.90
CA ASN A 91 -0.86 11.85 9.84
C ASN A 91 0.22 12.90 9.58
N LYS A 92 1.48 12.47 9.51
CA LYS A 92 2.59 13.32 9.09
C LYS A 92 2.86 13.24 7.60
N THR A 93 3.69 14.13 7.09
CA THR A 93 4.30 14.12 5.75
C THR A 93 5.74 14.64 5.86
N TYR A 94 6.64 14.20 4.98
CA TYR A 94 8.06 14.60 4.99
C TYR A 94 8.37 15.76 4.07
N VAL A 95 7.49 16.06 3.12
CA VAL A 95 7.61 17.25 2.30
C VAL A 95 6.35 18.11 2.38
N GLN A 96 6.54 19.41 2.58
CA GLN A 96 5.49 20.42 2.51
C GLN A 96 6.05 21.73 1.96
N GLY A 97 5.41 22.27 0.90
CA GLY A 97 5.82 23.55 0.31
C GLY A 97 7.24 23.54 -0.28
N GLY A 98 7.74 22.37 -0.71
CA GLY A 98 9.08 22.23 -1.27
C GLY A 98 10.21 22.18 -0.23
N MET A 99 9.88 21.96 1.04
CA MET A 99 10.85 21.80 2.14
C MET A 99 10.73 20.41 2.76
N SER A 100 11.87 19.83 3.15
CA SER A 100 11.91 18.64 3.99
C SER A 100 11.64 18.99 5.45
N GLY A 101 10.88 18.14 6.12
CA GLY A 101 10.59 18.23 7.54
C GLY A 101 9.41 17.34 7.91
N VAL A 102 9.21 17.08 9.19
CA VAL A 102 8.02 16.35 9.67
C VAL A 102 6.86 17.33 9.90
N PHE A 103 5.88 17.34 9.01
CA PHE A 103 4.72 18.24 9.05
C PHE A 103 3.42 17.49 9.31
N ASP A 104 2.41 18.15 9.86
CA ASP A 104 1.04 17.64 9.82
C ASP A 104 0.55 17.62 8.36
N SER A 105 -0.03 16.49 7.95
CA SER A 105 -0.68 16.35 6.66
C SER A 105 -2.15 16.73 6.74
N THR A 106 -2.78 16.91 5.58
CA THR A 106 -4.22 17.17 5.48
C THR A 106 -5.04 15.88 5.36
N GLN A 107 -4.52 14.75 5.86
CA GLN A 107 -5.16 13.44 5.71
C GLN A 107 -6.62 13.47 6.15
N VAL A 108 -7.51 12.98 5.28
CA VAL A 108 -8.92 12.69 5.60
C VAL A 108 -9.09 11.19 5.78
N GLY A 109 -9.73 10.76 6.86
CA GLY A 109 -9.92 9.34 7.17
C GLY A 109 -8.70 8.67 7.81
N THR A 110 -8.67 7.34 7.78
CA THR A 110 -7.64 6.54 8.46
C THR A 110 -6.63 6.00 7.46
N ARG A 111 -5.35 6.20 7.73
CA ARG A 111 -4.24 5.60 7.00
C ARG A 111 -4.08 4.12 7.35
N VAL A 112 -3.62 3.34 6.38
CA VAL A 112 -3.27 1.92 6.55
C VAL A 112 -1.85 1.73 6.04
N ASP A 113 -1.01 1.01 6.76
CA ASP A 113 0.35 0.72 6.34
C ASP A 113 0.84 -0.66 6.83
N GLY A 114 2.04 -1.03 6.41
CA GLY A 114 2.76 -2.17 6.96
C GLY A 114 4.02 -2.48 6.17
N ALA A 115 4.70 -3.56 6.55
CA ALA A 115 5.90 -4.04 5.87
C ALA A 115 5.62 -5.40 5.21
N ILE A 116 6.06 -5.54 3.96
CA ILE A 116 5.95 -6.78 3.19
C ILE A 116 7.27 -7.53 3.27
N GLY A 117 7.21 -8.77 3.74
CA GLY A 117 8.38 -9.61 4.00
C GLY A 117 8.87 -9.53 5.45
N GLY A 118 9.35 -10.66 5.99
CA GLY A 118 9.92 -10.75 7.34
C GLY A 118 11.44 -10.56 7.41
N GLY A 119 12.07 -10.37 6.25
CA GLY A 119 13.50 -10.20 6.05
C GLY A 119 13.76 -9.82 4.59
N PRO A 120 15.03 -9.80 4.14
CA PRO A 120 15.36 -9.44 2.77
C PRO A 120 14.63 -10.29 1.73
N ILE A 121 14.04 -9.64 0.73
CA ILE A 121 13.51 -10.24 -0.49
C ILE A 121 14.67 -10.29 -1.49
N THR A 122 15.37 -11.42 -1.51
CA THR A 122 16.52 -11.65 -2.41
C THR A 122 16.07 -11.83 -3.85
N ALA A 123 17.01 -11.73 -4.78
CA ALA A 123 16.80 -12.03 -6.19
C ALA A 123 15.98 -13.32 -6.40
N GLU A 124 15.08 -13.29 -7.40
CA GLU A 124 14.18 -14.39 -7.78
C GLU A 124 13.19 -14.85 -6.68
N THR A 125 13.03 -14.07 -5.60
CA THR A 125 12.07 -14.37 -4.53
C THR A 125 10.95 -13.34 -4.44
N MET A 126 9.88 -13.70 -3.73
CA MET A 126 8.75 -12.80 -3.49
C MET A 126 8.26 -12.87 -2.04
N ALA A 127 7.56 -11.82 -1.62
CA ALA A 127 6.80 -11.76 -0.39
C ALA A 127 5.44 -11.08 -0.63
N MET A 128 4.46 -11.39 0.23
CA MET A 128 3.13 -10.79 0.16
C MET A 128 2.55 -10.52 1.53
N SER A 129 1.61 -9.58 1.60
CA SER A 129 0.78 -9.32 2.78
C SER A 129 -0.59 -8.79 2.36
N THR A 130 -1.57 -8.93 3.24
CA THR A 130 -2.93 -8.43 3.02
C THR A 130 -3.22 -7.23 3.91
N PHE A 131 -4.03 -6.31 3.39
CA PHE A 131 -4.37 -5.04 4.04
C PHE A 131 -5.85 -4.77 3.88
N ASP A 132 -6.53 -4.46 4.98
CA ASP A 132 -7.92 -4.02 4.96
C ASP A 132 -7.95 -2.49 4.84
N VAL A 133 -8.40 -1.99 3.69
CA VAL A 133 -8.48 -0.55 3.40
C VAL A 133 -9.93 -0.11 3.25
N THR A 134 -10.20 1.17 3.48
CA THR A 134 -11.50 1.75 3.10
C THR A 134 -11.45 2.09 1.61
N PRO A 135 -12.34 1.54 0.75
CA PRO A 135 -12.27 1.77 -0.69
C PRO A 135 -12.85 3.14 -1.09
N ASP A 136 -12.25 4.22 -0.59
CA ASP A 136 -12.62 5.61 -0.85
C ASP A 136 -11.37 6.53 -0.95
N GLU A 137 -11.59 7.85 -1.00
CA GLU A 137 -10.50 8.82 -1.13
C GLU A 137 -9.47 8.77 0.02
N SER A 138 -9.80 8.23 1.20
CA SER A 138 -8.87 8.18 2.34
C SER A 138 -7.70 7.22 2.14
N ASN A 139 -7.87 6.20 1.28
CA ASN A 139 -6.86 5.18 0.98
C ASN A 139 -6.62 5.03 -0.53
N ARG A 140 -6.99 6.02 -1.34
CA ARG A 140 -6.92 5.97 -2.81
C ARG A 140 -5.51 5.81 -3.36
N TRP A 141 -4.50 6.34 -2.67
CA TRP A 141 -3.14 6.39 -3.16
C TRP A 141 -2.25 5.42 -2.41
N PHE A 142 -1.37 4.77 -3.16
CA PHE A 142 -0.39 3.82 -2.64
C PHE A 142 1.03 4.41 -2.69
N SER A 143 1.75 4.28 -1.58
CA SER A 143 3.17 4.55 -1.48
C SER A 143 3.97 3.34 -1.00
N TYR A 144 5.24 3.27 -1.39
CA TYR A 144 6.18 2.24 -0.97
C TYR A 144 7.57 2.83 -0.71
N VAL A 145 8.34 2.18 0.16
CA VAL A 145 9.77 2.48 0.40
C VAL A 145 10.49 1.17 0.77
N SER A 146 11.67 0.93 0.22
CA SER A 146 12.55 -0.16 0.65
C SER A 146 14.01 0.19 0.42
N MET A 147 14.89 -0.22 1.33
CA MET A 147 16.33 -0.21 1.09
C MET A 147 16.71 -1.26 0.06
N VAL A 148 17.71 -0.92 -0.75
CA VAL A 148 18.40 -1.79 -1.70
C VAL A 148 19.65 -2.34 -1.00
N LEU A 149 19.83 -3.66 -1.02
CA LEU A 149 20.96 -4.35 -0.41
C LEU A 149 21.88 -4.95 -1.49
N PRO A 150 23.20 -4.90 -1.30
CA PRO A 150 23.89 -4.27 -0.17
C PRO A 150 23.99 -2.75 -0.39
N SER A 151 23.87 -1.93 0.65
CA SER A 151 24.19 -0.51 0.55
C SER A 151 24.32 0.12 1.93
N ASN A 152 24.79 1.36 1.97
CA ASN A 152 24.74 2.19 3.17
C ASN A 152 23.37 2.84 3.29
N ASP A 153 22.85 3.43 2.22
CA ASP A 153 21.60 4.19 2.25
C ASP A 153 20.88 4.25 0.88
N TYR A 154 21.05 3.23 0.05
CA TYR A 154 20.33 3.15 -1.23
C TYR A 154 18.91 2.65 -1.03
N TYR A 155 17.95 3.24 -1.73
CA TYR A 155 16.54 2.90 -1.61
C TYR A 155 15.73 3.08 -2.90
N VAL A 156 14.57 2.42 -2.93
CA VAL A 156 13.50 2.61 -3.93
C VAL A 156 12.25 3.11 -3.22
N ALA A 157 11.57 4.08 -3.82
CA ALA A 157 10.31 4.62 -3.34
C ALA A 157 9.55 5.35 -4.47
N ASN A 158 8.26 5.61 -4.28
CA ASN A 158 7.56 6.58 -5.11
C ASN A 158 7.75 7.99 -4.54
N GLY A 159 8.49 8.86 -5.23
CA GLY A 159 8.63 10.28 -4.86
C GLY A 159 7.42 11.14 -5.22
N ASN A 160 6.42 10.58 -5.89
CA ASN A 160 5.15 11.25 -6.14
C ASN A 160 4.04 10.56 -5.32
N PRO A 161 3.37 11.27 -4.39
CA PRO A 161 2.32 10.69 -3.56
C PRO A 161 1.05 10.31 -4.35
N PHE A 162 0.95 10.75 -5.61
CA PHE A 162 -0.15 10.43 -6.53
C PHE A 162 0.26 9.43 -7.62
N ALA A 163 1.38 8.71 -7.46
CA ALA A 163 1.89 7.83 -8.50
C ALA A 163 0.98 6.63 -8.80
N TRP A 164 0.31 6.10 -7.77
CA TRP A 164 -0.44 4.83 -7.87
C TRP A 164 -1.87 5.00 -7.36
N ASP A 165 -2.80 5.19 -8.29
CA ASP A 165 -4.24 5.33 -8.03
C ASP A 165 -4.92 3.96 -7.90
N LEU A 166 -5.59 3.72 -6.77
CA LEU A 166 -6.31 2.47 -6.49
C LEU A 166 -7.81 2.54 -6.81
N MET A 167 -8.32 3.67 -7.30
CA MET A 167 -9.75 3.87 -7.52
C MET A 167 -10.36 2.84 -8.49
N ASP A 168 -9.61 2.37 -9.48
CA ASP A 168 -10.07 1.32 -10.39
C ASP A 168 -10.22 -0.05 -9.71
N LEU A 169 -9.43 -0.33 -8.66
CA LEU A 169 -9.64 -1.50 -7.81
C LEU A 169 -10.88 -1.31 -6.93
N PHE A 170 -11.06 -0.11 -6.36
CA PHE A 170 -12.17 0.21 -5.46
C PHE A 170 -13.53 0.17 -6.15
N THR A 171 -13.58 0.61 -7.40
CA THR A 171 -14.79 0.59 -8.24
C THR A 171 -15.04 -0.76 -8.92
N GLY A 172 -14.07 -1.69 -8.85
CA GLY A 172 -14.14 -2.99 -9.50
C GLY A 172 -13.94 -2.94 -11.02
N ASN A 173 -13.43 -1.83 -11.55
CA ASN A 173 -13.04 -1.70 -12.97
C ASN A 173 -11.82 -2.58 -13.28
N GLN A 174 -10.94 -2.78 -12.30
CA GLN A 174 -9.78 -3.66 -12.34
C GLN A 174 -9.79 -4.60 -11.14
N SER A 175 -9.27 -5.82 -11.31
CA SER A 175 -9.03 -6.74 -10.19
C SER A 175 -7.60 -6.66 -9.65
N GLN A 176 -6.70 -6.05 -10.41
CA GLN A 176 -5.27 -5.95 -10.11
C GLN A 176 -4.63 -4.73 -10.78
N ILE A 177 -3.61 -4.16 -10.12
CA ILE A 177 -2.64 -3.22 -10.65
C ILE A 177 -1.25 -3.82 -10.47
N SER A 178 -0.35 -3.64 -11.43
CA SER A 178 1.03 -4.09 -11.34
C SER A 178 1.98 -3.07 -11.97
N PHE A 179 3.13 -2.85 -11.33
CA PHE A 179 4.15 -1.94 -11.80
C PHE A 179 5.54 -2.32 -11.31
N ASN A 180 6.55 -1.88 -12.05
CA ASN A 180 7.95 -2.12 -11.74
C ASN A 180 8.54 -0.98 -10.92
N ILE A 181 9.50 -1.32 -10.04
CA ILE A 181 10.22 -0.39 -9.17
C ILE A 181 11.73 -0.58 -9.31
N GLY A 182 12.50 0.47 -9.03
CA GLY A 182 13.96 0.41 -9.18
C GLY A 182 14.40 0.18 -10.64
N LEU A 183 13.77 0.88 -11.58
CA LEU A 183 14.23 0.90 -12.97
C LEU A 183 15.64 1.51 -13.03
N PRO A 184 16.44 1.19 -14.07
CA PRO A 184 17.75 1.80 -14.26
C PRO A 184 17.70 3.33 -14.15
N GLY A 185 18.52 3.88 -13.27
CA GLY A 185 18.61 5.31 -12.96
C GLY A 185 17.56 5.85 -11.99
N THR A 186 16.70 5.00 -11.40
CA THR A 186 15.64 5.45 -10.46
C THR A 186 15.89 5.06 -9.00
N VAL A 187 16.91 4.25 -8.71
CA VAL A 187 17.36 4.00 -7.32
C VAL A 187 17.94 5.30 -6.78
N ASN A 188 17.66 5.59 -5.51
CA ASN A 188 18.09 6.81 -4.84
C ASN A 188 19.10 6.46 -3.74
N ASP A 189 20.01 7.38 -3.51
CA ASP A 189 20.89 7.49 -2.35
C ASP A 189 20.22 8.51 -1.41
N ALA A 190 20.02 8.15 -0.14
CA ALA A 190 19.37 9.02 0.85
C ALA A 190 20.25 10.22 1.22
N GLY A 191 21.56 10.12 0.97
CA GLY A 191 22.56 11.11 1.30
C GLY A 191 22.75 11.26 2.81
N THR A 192 22.58 10.18 3.57
CA THR A 192 22.65 10.21 5.04
C THR A 192 23.85 9.43 5.58
N GLU A 193 24.38 8.46 4.85
CA GLU A 193 25.54 7.67 5.27
C GLU A 193 26.66 7.59 4.20
N VAL A 194 27.92 7.74 4.63
CA VAL A 194 29.09 7.61 3.74
C VAL A 194 29.12 6.22 3.09
N ASN A 195 29.06 6.23 1.76
CA ASN A 195 29.20 5.09 0.86
C ASN A 195 30.46 4.22 1.16
N ASN A 196 30.28 3.10 1.87
CA ASN A 196 31.35 2.25 2.37
C ASN A 196 30.85 0.82 2.67
N PHE A 197 31.39 -0.17 1.95
CA PHE A 197 31.06 -1.58 2.17
C PHE A 197 31.35 -2.10 3.58
N SER A 198 32.26 -1.50 4.34
CA SER A 198 32.52 -1.94 5.72
C SER A 198 31.40 -1.59 6.69
N THR A 199 30.47 -0.70 6.31
CA THR A 199 29.29 -0.33 7.11
C THR A 199 27.98 -0.53 6.37
N SER A 200 28.00 -0.96 5.10
CA SER A 200 26.78 -1.30 4.37
C SER A 200 25.98 -2.42 5.04
N ALA A 201 24.66 -2.32 5.01
CA ALA A 201 23.77 -3.40 5.38
C ALA A 201 23.72 -4.48 4.29
N GLY A 202 23.40 -5.70 4.68
CA GLY A 202 23.12 -6.79 3.74
C GLY A 202 24.34 -7.45 3.10
N ASN A 203 25.57 -7.01 3.38
CA ASN A 203 26.78 -7.62 2.81
C ASN A 203 26.88 -9.13 3.06
N GLY A 204 26.38 -9.63 4.19
CA GLY A 204 26.37 -11.07 4.50
C GLY A 204 25.57 -11.92 3.50
N LEU A 205 24.73 -11.31 2.66
CA LEU A 205 24.02 -11.98 1.56
C LEU A 205 24.93 -12.20 0.33
N PHE A 206 26.06 -11.51 0.25
CA PHE A 206 26.96 -11.48 -0.90
C PHE A 206 28.35 -11.94 -0.46
N PRO A 207 28.67 -13.23 -0.62
CA PRO A 207 29.98 -13.76 -0.25
C PRO A 207 31.12 -12.94 -0.87
N GLU A 208 32.23 -12.80 -0.13
CA GLU A 208 33.42 -12.03 -0.53
C GLU A 208 33.31 -10.50 -0.41
N LEU A 209 32.13 -9.94 -0.12
CA LEU A 209 32.06 -8.57 0.40
C LEU A 209 32.64 -8.48 1.83
N PRO A 210 33.15 -7.30 2.25
CA PRO A 210 33.46 -7.04 3.65
C PRO A 210 32.26 -7.34 4.56
N ALA A 211 32.48 -7.58 5.86
CA ALA A 211 31.42 -8.01 6.77
C ALA A 211 30.19 -7.07 6.85
N GLY A 212 30.34 -5.79 6.46
CA GLY A 212 29.28 -4.78 6.57
C GLY A 212 28.99 -4.41 8.01
N GLN A 213 27.86 -3.75 8.23
CA GLN A 213 27.41 -3.41 9.59
C GLN A 213 26.95 -4.63 10.38
N GLY A 214 27.27 -4.64 11.68
CA GLY A 214 26.82 -5.64 12.66
C GLY A 214 25.62 -5.19 13.50
N GLY A 215 25.08 -4.01 13.24
CA GLY A 215 23.97 -3.40 13.98
C GLY A 215 23.55 -2.09 13.31
N GLN A 216 22.47 -1.49 13.82
CA GLN A 216 21.90 -0.28 13.21
C GLN A 216 22.82 0.93 13.30
N ASN A 217 22.77 1.81 12.29
CA ASN A 217 23.40 3.14 12.28
C ASN A 217 24.93 3.11 12.55
N GLN A 218 25.68 2.28 11.80
CA GLN A 218 27.11 2.10 12.05
C GLN A 218 28.04 2.91 11.13
N GLY A 219 27.54 3.44 10.01
CA GLY A 219 28.36 4.31 9.17
C GLY A 219 28.59 5.70 9.73
N ALA A 220 29.39 6.44 8.99
CA ALA A 220 29.61 7.85 9.25
C ALA A 220 28.52 8.65 8.53
N ASP A 221 27.87 9.57 9.24
CA ASP A 221 26.89 10.47 8.65
C ASP A 221 27.49 11.23 7.47
N GLU A 222 26.74 11.33 6.38
CA GLU A 222 26.90 12.39 5.38
C GLU A 222 25.68 13.32 5.41
N ASN A 223 25.90 14.61 5.18
CA ASN A 223 24.82 15.61 5.20
C ASN A 223 24.40 15.94 3.77
N GLY A 224 24.11 14.88 3.01
CA GLY A 224 23.69 14.93 1.63
C GLY A 224 22.20 15.19 1.47
N VAL A 225 21.70 14.86 0.29
CA VAL A 225 20.30 14.99 -0.11
C VAL A 225 19.90 13.78 -0.92
N ASN A 226 18.61 13.49 -0.96
CA ASN A 226 18.06 12.43 -1.80
C ASN A 226 18.45 12.67 -3.27
N ALA A 227 19.16 11.74 -3.88
CA ALA A 227 19.64 11.86 -5.25
C ALA A 227 19.62 10.50 -5.95
N ASN A 228 19.42 10.48 -7.27
CA ASN A 228 19.52 9.24 -8.03
C ASN A 228 20.97 8.73 -8.05
N VAL A 229 21.14 7.42 -7.86
CA VAL A 229 22.43 6.76 -8.02
C VAL A 229 22.76 6.67 -9.51
N ALA A 230 23.80 7.40 -9.93
CA ALA A 230 24.23 7.42 -11.33
C ALA A 230 25.10 6.21 -11.70
N ASP A 231 26.01 5.81 -10.83
CA ASP A 231 26.99 4.74 -11.05
C ASP A 231 27.05 3.85 -9.80
N PRO A 232 26.32 2.72 -9.78
CA PRO A 232 26.18 1.90 -8.58
C PRO A 232 27.52 1.48 -8.01
N TYR A 233 27.74 1.80 -6.73
CA TYR A 233 28.93 1.41 -5.96
C TYR A 233 30.27 2.00 -6.42
N ALA A 234 30.31 2.85 -7.45
CA ALA A 234 31.57 3.37 -7.98
C ALA A 234 32.39 4.20 -6.97
N ASN A 235 31.69 4.90 -6.07
CA ASN A 235 32.28 5.72 -5.02
C ASN A 235 32.44 5.00 -3.67
N PHE A 236 32.08 3.71 -3.57
CA PHE A 236 32.13 3.00 -2.29
C PHE A 236 33.56 2.79 -1.80
N LEU A 237 33.78 3.15 -0.54
CA LEU A 237 34.98 2.76 0.20
C LEU A 237 34.98 1.25 0.47
N ASN A 238 36.18 0.69 0.64
CA ASN A 238 36.39 -0.75 0.89
C ASN A 238 35.78 -1.67 -0.17
N ARG A 239 35.64 -1.16 -1.39
CA ARG A 239 35.21 -1.92 -2.58
C ARG A 239 36.26 -2.96 -2.97
N PRO A 240 35.88 -4.24 -3.15
CA PRO A 240 36.77 -5.28 -3.66
C PRO A 240 37.43 -4.89 -4.99
N THR A 241 38.70 -5.26 -5.20
CA THR A 241 39.44 -4.88 -6.43
C THR A 241 38.83 -5.47 -7.70
N ASN A 242 38.17 -6.62 -7.61
CA ASN A 242 37.50 -7.33 -8.70
C ASN A 242 35.98 -7.08 -8.74
N PHE A 243 35.48 -6.01 -8.08
CA PHE A 243 34.05 -5.81 -7.87
C PHE A 243 33.23 -5.87 -9.17
N ASP A 244 33.66 -5.16 -10.21
CA ASP A 244 32.98 -5.12 -11.52
C ASP A 244 32.87 -6.46 -12.24
N THR A 245 33.64 -7.46 -11.80
CA THR A 245 33.62 -8.81 -12.38
C THR A 245 32.98 -9.84 -11.46
N ALA A 246 33.16 -9.72 -10.14
CA ALA A 246 32.64 -10.66 -9.16
C ALA A 246 31.20 -10.34 -8.71
N PHE A 247 30.79 -9.08 -8.84
CA PHE A 247 29.50 -8.56 -8.41
C PHE A 247 28.82 -7.74 -9.53
N ALA A 248 29.07 -8.12 -10.79
CA ALA A 248 28.47 -7.46 -11.94
C ALA A 248 26.93 -7.42 -11.86
N ASP A 249 26.33 -8.47 -11.27
CA ASP A 249 24.88 -8.58 -11.11
C ASP A 249 24.29 -7.57 -10.10
N LEU A 250 25.12 -6.88 -9.31
CA LEU A 250 24.66 -5.79 -8.42
C LEU A 250 24.42 -4.48 -9.16
N ASP A 251 24.87 -4.31 -10.40
CA ASP A 251 24.66 -3.09 -11.17
C ASP A 251 23.19 -2.94 -11.60
N PHE A 252 22.39 -2.36 -10.70
CA PHE A 252 20.98 -2.07 -10.93
C PHE A 252 20.72 -0.98 -12.00
N ASN A 253 21.77 -0.36 -12.55
CA ASN A 253 21.67 0.54 -13.69
C ASN A 253 21.97 -0.15 -15.03
N ASP A 254 22.41 -1.42 -15.04
CA ASP A 254 22.54 -2.19 -16.28
C ASP A 254 21.16 -2.57 -16.82
N THR A 255 20.77 -1.94 -17.92
CA THR A 255 19.49 -2.17 -18.61
C THR A 255 19.29 -3.59 -19.17
N THR A 256 20.37 -4.37 -19.27
CA THR A 256 20.34 -5.78 -19.69
C THR A 256 20.01 -6.69 -18.51
N LEU A 257 20.56 -6.38 -17.34
CA LEU A 257 20.33 -7.13 -16.10
C LEU A 257 18.98 -6.77 -15.46
N TYR A 258 18.61 -5.49 -15.49
CA TYR A 258 17.39 -4.95 -14.88
C TYR A 258 16.48 -4.26 -15.91
N PRO A 259 16.09 -4.92 -17.01
CA PRO A 259 15.24 -4.31 -18.04
C PRO A 259 13.86 -3.89 -17.50
N ASN A 260 13.42 -4.53 -16.43
CA ASN A 260 12.17 -4.27 -15.72
C ASN A 260 12.41 -3.75 -14.30
N GLY A 261 13.61 -3.27 -13.99
CA GLY A 261 13.99 -2.80 -12.66
C GLY A 261 14.21 -3.93 -11.66
N ILE A 262 14.43 -3.56 -10.39
CA ILE A 262 14.75 -4.48 -9.29
C ILE A 262 13.56 -5.37 -8.94
N ALA A 263 12.34 -4.84 -8.92
CA ALA A 263 11.18 -5.59 -8.45
C ALA A 263 9.88 -5.18 -9.15
N SER A 264 8.88 -6.05 -9.08
CA SER A 264 7.49 -5.76 -9.42
C SER A 264 6.64 -5.73 -8.16
N ILE A 265 5.77 -4.73 -8.05
CA ILE A 265 4.69 -4.67 -7.06
C ILE A 265 3.38 -4.99 -7.76
N THR A 266 2.63 -5.93 -7.18
CA THR A 266 1.29 -6.31 -7.60
C THR A 266 0.31 -6.08 -6.47
N ILE A 267 -0.75 -5.30 -6.73
CA ILE A 267 -1.86 -5.05 -5.81
C ILE A 267 -3.12 -5.66 -6.40
N SER A 268 -3.76 -6.57 -5.70
CA SER A 268 -4.98 -7.25 -6.16
C SER A 268 -6.06 -7.30 -5.08
N VAL A 269 -7.32 -7.29 -5.51
CA VAL A 269 -8.45 -7.47 -4.59
C VAL A 269 -8.53 -8.94 -4.20
N GLU A 270 -8.48 -9.23 -2.89
CA GLU A 270 -8.72 -10.59 -2.41
C GLU A 270 -10.22 -10.88 -2.51
N SER A 271 -10.56 -11.95 -3.22
CA SER A 271 -11.97 -12.33 -3.39
C SER A 271 -12.49 -12.88 -2.07
N GLN A 272 -13.24 -12.05 -1.33
CA GLN A 272 -14.05 -12.50 -0.21
C GLN A 272 -15.01 -13.58 -0.73
N SER A 273 -14.84 -14.83 -0.29
CA SER A 273 -15.82 -15.88 -0.57
C SER A 273 -17.16 -15.43 0.02
N VAL A 274 -18.12 -15.07 -0.83
CA VAL A 274 -19.43 -14.60 -0.40
C VAL A 274 -20.10 -15.70 0.44
N PRO A 275 -20.39 -15.48 1.74
CA PRO A 275 -21.24 -16.41 2.47
C PRO A 275 -22.60 -16.43 1.76
N GLU A 276 -23.09 -17.62 1.41
CA GLU A 276 -24.40 -17.73 0.74
C GLU A 276 -25.45 -16.93 1.51
N SER A 277 -26.10 -16.00 0.82
CA SER A 277 -27.03 -15.06 1.42
C SER A 277 -28.08 -15.80 2.24
N SER A 278 -28.12 -15.52 3.54
CA SER A 278 -29.17 -15.99 4.46
C SER A 278 -30.56 -15.46 4.09
N THR A 279 -30.70 -14.64 3.03
CA THR A 279 -31.99 -14.25 2.46
C THR A 279 -32.83 -15.44 1.96
N THR A 280 -32.20 -16.55 1.52
CA THR A 280 -32.93 -17.77 1.16
C THR A 280 -33.56 -18.44 2.37
N VAL A 281 -32.95 -18.32 3.56
CA VAL A 281 -33.50 -18.85 4.83
C VAL A 281 -34.59 -17.94 5.39
N GLY A 282 -34.43 -16.62 5.26
CA GLY A 282 -35.42 -15.63 5.72
C GLY A 282 -36.75 -15.68 4.96
N LEU A 283 -36.73 -15.87 3.63
CA LEU A 283 -37.97 -15.98 2.84
C LEU A 283 -38.74 -17.27 3.16
N MET A 284 -38.04 -18.38 3.42
CA MET A 284 -38.67 -19.65 3.82
C MET A 284 -39.36 -19.57 5.19
N ALA A 285 -38.79 -18.81 6.14
CA ALA A 285 -39.39 -18.60 7.46
C ALA A 285 -40.66 -17.74 7.41
N MET A 286 -40.71 -16.73 6.53
CA MET A 286 -41.88 -15.86 6.37
C MET A 286 -43.04 -16.56 5.65
N VAL A 287 -42.77 -17.39 4.64
CA VAL A 287 -43.82 -18.20 3.98
C VAL A 287 -44.39 -19.26 4.93
N GLY A 288 -43.57 -19.84 5.80
CA GLY A 288 -44.02 -20.78 6.83
C GLY A 288 -45.03 -20.19 7.83
N LEU A 289 -44.87 -18.92 8.22
CA LEU A 289 -45.80 -18.26 9.15
C LEU A 289 -47.18 -17.98 8.53
N PHE A 290 -47.27 -17.71 7.23
CA PHE A 290 -48.55 -17.47 6.55
C PHE A 290 -49.34 -18.76 6.29
N VAL A 291 -48.67 -19.89 6.07
CA VAL A 291 -49.35 -21.19 5.82
C VAL A 291 -49.93 -21.77 7.12
N PHE A 292 -49.27 -21.62 8.27
CA PHE A 292 -49.79 -22.11 9.55
C PHE A 292 -50.84 -21.20 10.20
N GLY A 293 -50.83 -19.89 9.92
CA GLY A 293 -51.86 -18.95 10.42
C GLY A 293 -53.23 -19.11 9.75
N GLY A 294 -53.27 -19.58 8.49
CA GLY A 294 -54.51 -19.73 7.72
C GLY A 294 -55.33 -20.99 8.04
N LEU A 295 -54.73 -22.01 8.66
CA LEU A 295 -55.39 -23.30 8.90
C LEU A 295 -56.13 -23.41 10.24
N ARG A 296 -56.08 -22.39 11.11
CA ARG A 296 -56.71 -22.44 12.44
C ARG A 296 -58.03 -21.68 12.58
N ARG A 297 -58.77 -21.47 11.47
CA ARG A 297 -60.11 -20.87 11.56
C ARG A 297 -61.09 -21.48 10.58
N ARG A 298 -61.52 -22.71 10.87
CA ARG A 298 -62.87 -23.22 10.58
C ARG A 298 -63.06 -24.56 11.28
N ASN A 299 -63.71 -24.52 12.44
CA ASN A 299 -64.60 -25.59 12.92
C ASN A 299 -65.32 -25.13 14.19
N HIS A 300 -66.55 -24.63 14.03
CA HIS A 300 -67.67 -24.72 14.98
C HIS A 300 -68.94 -24.58 14.11
N HIS A 301 -69.49 -25.71 13.65
CA HIS A 301 -70.61 -26.48 14.21
C HIS A 301 -71.99 -25.97 13.75
N PHE A 302 -72.66 -26.79 12.93
CA PHE A 302 -74.11 -26.83 12.75
C PHE A 302 -74.69 -27.82 13.77
N ASN A 303 -75.61 -27.34 14.60
CA ASN A 303 -76.93 -27.90 14.95
C ASN A 303 -77.50 -27.11 16.12
#